data_AF-A0A971KE43-F1
#
_entry.id   AF-A0A971KE43-F1
#
_cell.length_a   1.000
_cell.length_b   1.000
_cell.length_c   1.000
_cell.angle_alpha   90.00
_cell.angle_beta   90.00
_cell.angle_gamma   90.00
#
_symmetry.space_group_name_H-M   'P 1'
#
loop_
_entity.id
_entity.type
_entity.pdbx_description
1 polymer ?
#
loop_
_entity_poly.entity_id
_entity_poly.type
_entity_poly.pdbx_seq_one_letter_code
_entity_poly.pdbx_strand_id
1 'polypeptide(L)'
;MNEECQLMEDYIIQYVNKTIEGQNEIKLINHLKYCPQCREELAFTIKLADLVSNQIKDVPQEVLDSVFAKVPESKIKEDIIVISQIKSALEPLEIVTQLLSTAKKSVNLVFQFI
;
A
#
# COMPACT_ATOMS: atom_id res chain seq x y z
N MET A 1 2.26 0.34 -37.40
CA MET A 1 1.68 0.31 -36.05
C MET A 1 0.26 -0.21 -36.19
N ASN A 2 -0.12 -1.25 -35.44
CA ASN A 2 -1.47 -1.83 -35.52
C ASN A 2 -2.48 -0.89 -34.84
N GLU A 3 -3.71 -0.78 -35.35
CA GLU A 3 -4.76 0.09 -34.75
C GLU A 3 -5.05 -0.30 -33.30
N GLU A 4 -4.93 -1.60 -32.96
CA GLU A 4 -5.06 -2.07 -31.59
C GLU A 4 -3.97 -1.52 -30.66
N CYS A 5 -2.73 -1.34 -31.14
CA CYS A 5 -1.64 -0.81 -30.33
C CYS A 5 -1.87 0.68 -29.99
N GLN A 6 -2.44 1.45 -30.91
CA GLN A 6 -2.79 2.86 -30.65
C GLN A 6 -3.79 3.00 -29.51
N LEU A 7 -4.81 2.13 -29.46
CA LEU A 7 -5.75 2.11 -28.33
C LEU A 7 -5.06 1.73 -27.01
N MET A 8 -4.05 0.86 -27.06
CA MET A 8 -3.32 0.47 -25.86
C MET A 8 -2.46 1.60 -25.31
N GLU A 9 -1.95 2.51 -26.13
CA GLU A 9 -1.19 3.69 -25.67
C GLU A 9 -2.03 4.52 -24.67
N ASP A 10 -3.28 4.81 -25.00
CA ASP A 10 -4.20 5.52 -24.10
C ASP A 10 -4.46 4.73 -22.81
N TYR A 11 -4.66 3.42 -22.92
CA TYR A 11 -4.86 2.55 -21.75
C TYR A 11 -3.60 2.45 -20.89
N ILE A 12 -2.40 2.47 -21.47
CA ILE A 12 -1.12 2.46 -20.74
C ILE A 12 -1.03 3.72 -19.88
N ILE A 13 -1.35 4.89 -20.43
CA ILE A 13 -1.34 6.16 -19.68
C ILE A 13 -2.35 6.10 -18.52
N GLN A 14 -3.58 5.65 -18.79
CA GLN A 14 -4.61 5.51 -17.77
C GLN A 14 -4.23 4.48 -16.69
N TYR A 15 -3.58 3.39 -17.08
CA TYR A 15 -3.11 2.35 -16.16
C TYR A 15 -2.04 2.89 -15.22
N VAL A 16 -1.03 3.60 -15.75
CA VAL A 16 0.03 4.22 -14.94
C VAL A 16 -0.54 5.27 -13.98
N ASN A 17 -1.53 6.05 -14.43
CA ASN A 17 -2.22 7.04 -13.60
C ASN A 17 -3.27 6.45 -12.65
N LYS A 18 -3.49 5.13 -12.67
CA LYS A 18 -4.52 4.43 -11.87
C LYS A 18 -5.94 4.94 -12.12
N THR A 19 -6.23 5.42 -13.33
CA THR A 19 -7.55 5.91 -13.76
C THR A 19 -8.25 4.96 -14.72
N ILE A 20 -7.64 3.82 -15.06
CA ILE A 20 -8.22 2.85 -15.99
C ILE A 20 -9.40 2.11 -15.37
N GLU A 21 -10.47 1.95 -16.14
CA GLU A 21 -11.67 1.21 -15.72
C GLU A 21 -11.55 -0.29 -16.04
N GLY A 22 -12.20 -1.14 -15.23
CA GLY A 22 -11.92 -2.59 -15.20
C GLY A 22 -12.02 -3.33 -16.54
N GLN A 23 -12.94 -2.96 -17.44
CA GLN A 23 -12.99 -3.60 -18.77
C GLN A 23 -11.79 -3.23 -19.65
N ASN A 24 -11.32 -1.98 -19.56
CA ASN A 24 -10.17 -1.49 -20.33
C ASN A 24 -8.88 -2.06 -19.76
N GLU A 25 -8.80 -2.23 -18.44
CA GLU A 25 -7.68 -2.88 -17.78
C GLU A 25 -7.52 -4.34 -18.24
N ILE A 26 -8.62 -5.11 -18.28
CA ILE A 26 -8.59 -6.49 -18.76
C ILE A 26 -8.13 -6.56 -20.23
N LYS A 27 -8.60 -5.64 -21.08
CA LYS A 27 -8.18 -5.55 -22.49
C LYS A 27 -6.68 -5.28 -22.60
N LEU A 28 -6.18 -4.30 -21.84
CA LEU A 28 -4.77 -3.96 -21.80
C LEU A 28 -3.92 -5.17 -21.34
N ILE A 29 -4.26 -5.79 -20.21
CA ILE A 29 -3.53 -6.95 -19.68
C ILE A 29 -3.50 -8.09 -20.69
N ASN A 30 -4.61 -8.37 -21.36
CA ASN A 30 -4.66 -9.42 -22.37
C ASN A 30 -3.81 -9.09 -23.60
N HIS A 31 -3.78 -7.84 -24.06
CA HIS A 31 -2.93 -7.42 -25.16
C HIS A 31 -1.43 -7.52 -24.81
N LEU A 32 -1.06 -7.09 -23.61
CA LEU A 32 0.32 -7.11 -23.12
C LEU A 32 0.93 -8.53 -23.04
N LYS A 33 0.10 -9.57 -22.88
CA LYS A 33 0.58 -10.97 -22.92
C LYS A 33 1.26 -11.33 -24.23
N TYR A 34 0.78 -10.77 -25.34
CA TYR A 34 1.18 -11.17 -26.69
C TYR A 34 1.93 -10.09 -27.45
N CYS A 35 1.79 -8.82 -27.07
CA CYS A 35 2.45 -7.69 -27.73
C CYS A 35 3.73 -7.26 -26.99
N PRO A 36 4.94 -7.49 -27.55
CA PRO A 36 6.18 -7.01 -26.95
C PRO A 36 6.31 -5.48 -27.03
N GLN A 37 5.82 -4.84 -28.09
CA GLN A 37 5.90 -3.39 -28.28
C GLN A 37 5.17 -2.63 -27.16
N CYS A 38 3.90 -2.95 -26.91
CA CYS A 38 3.13 -2.29 -25.85
C CYS A 38 3.66 -2.61 -24.44
N ARG A 39 4.36 -3.74 -24.25
CA ARG A 39 5.08 -4.01 -22.99
C ARG A 39 6.26 -3.07 -22.79
N GLU A 40 7.00 -2.77 -23.85
CA GLU A 40 8.11 -1.82 -23.82
C GLU A 40 7.61 -0.39 -23.56
N GLU A 41 6.54 0.02 -24.24
CA GLU A 41 5.89 1.32 -24.03
C GLU A 41 5.38 1.48 -22.59
N LEU A 42 4.74 0.45 -22.03
CA LEU A 42 4.33 0.45 -20.62
C LEU A 42 5.53 0.61 -19.69
N ALA A 43 6.60 -0.16 -19.90
CA ALA A 43 7.81 -0.08 -19.09
C ALA A 43 8.47 1.31 -19.16
N PHE A 44 8.49 1.93 -20.34
CA PHE A 44 8.99 3.29 -20.51
C PHE A 44 8.11 4.31 -19.78
N THR A 45 6.80 4.18 -19.89
CA THR A 45 5.82 5.09 -19.26
C THR A 45 5.92 5.01 -17.73
N ILE A 46 6.06 3.82 -17.16
CA ILE A 46 6.28 3.63 -15.72
C ILE A 46 7.56 4.31 -15.26
N LYS A 47 8.68 4.12 -15.99
CA LYS A 47 9.96 4.78 -15.65
C LYS A 47 9.84 6.30 -15.71
N LEU A 48 9.15 6.84 -16.70
CA LEU A 48 8.94 8.27 -16.82
C LEU A 48 8.09 8.80 -15.66
N ALA A 49 7.01 8.10 -15.30
CA ALA A 49 6.16 8.49 -14.18
C ALA A 49 6.92 8.49 -12.84
N ASP A 50 7.81 7.50 -12.63
CA ASP A 50 8.68 7.44 -11.46
C ASP A 50 9.69 8.61 -11.43
N LEU A 51 10.36 8.89 -12.56
CA LEU A 51 11.28 10.03 -12.68
C LEU A 51 10.60 11.38 -12.43
N VAL A 52 9.36 11.55 -12.88
CA VAL A 52 8.58 12.76 -12.62
C VAL A 52 8.18 12.82 -11.15
N SER A 53 7.68 11.72 -10.59
CA SER A 53 7.25 11.65 -9.19
C SER A 53 8.39 11.95 -8.22
N ASN A 54 9.60 11.45 -8.49
CA ASN A 54 10.79 11.70 -7.68
C ASN A 54 11.34 13.14 -7.82
N GLN A 55 10.90 13.89 -8.85
CA GLN A 55 11.24 15.31 -9.03
C GLN A 55 10.17 16.26 -8.48
N ILE A 56 8.98 15.76 -8.12
CA ILE A 56 7.98 16.55 -7.42
C ILE A 56 8.57 16.85 -6.03
N LYS A 57 8.85 18.14 -5.80
CA LYS A 57 9.44 18.66 -4.56
C LYS A 57 8.64 18.19 -3.34
N ASP A 58 9.36 18.01 -2.24
CA ASP A 58 8.80 17.81 -0.91
C ASP A 58 7.63 18.75 -0.65
N VAL A 59 6.60 18.21 -0.01
CA VAL A 59 5.44 18.99 0.43
C VAL A 59 5.96 20.16 1.27
N PRO A 60 5.63 21.43 0.92
CA PRO A 60 6.08 22.58 1.69
C PRO A 60 5.76 22.39 3.18
N GLN A 61 6.71 22.76 4.04
CA GLN A 61 6.59 22.52 5.47
C GLN A 61 5.30 23.15 6.04
N GLU A 62 4.89 24.29 5.50
CA GLU A 62 3.67 25.00 5.89
C GLU A 62 2.40 24.18 5.62
N VAL A 63 2.41 23.31 4.60
CA VAL A 63 1.32 22.39 4.29
C VAL A 63 1.32 21.23 5.28
N LEU A 64 2.48 20.67 5.62
CA LEU A 64 2.59 19.62 6.64
C LEU A 64 2.13 20.11 8.01
N ASP A 65 2.54 21.31 8.40
CA ASP A 65 2.20 21.92 9.69
C ASP A 65 0.70 22.22 9.82
N SER A 66 0.02 22.48 8.70
CA SER A 66 -1.40 22.84 8.68
C SER A 66 -2.34 21.69 8.28
N VAL A 67 -1.82 20.53 7.85
CA VAL A 67 -2.64 19.43 7.33
C VAL A 67 -3.59 18.87 8.40
N PHE A 68 -3.11 18.77 9.64
CA PHE A 68 -3.90 18.23 10.75
C PHE A 68 -4.86 19.26 11.35
N ALA A 69 -4.64 20.56 11.13
CA ALA A 69 -5.54 21.62 11.60
C ALA A 69 -6.91 21.58 10.87
N LYS A 70 -6.98 20.92 9.71
CA LYS A 70 -8.22 20.72 8.95
C LYS A 70 -8.95 19.43 9.31
N VAL A 71 -8.39 18.57 10.17
CA VAL A 71 -9.07 17.37 10.64
C VAL A 71 -10.10 17.77 11.70
N PRO A 72 -11.40 17.46 11.52
CA PRO A 72 -12.42 17.79 12.51
C PRO A 72 -12.11 17.15 13.86
N GLU A 73 -12.09 17.93 14.94
CA GLU A 73 -11.82 17.43 16.30
C GLU A 73 -12.75 16.29 16.74
N SER A 74 -13.96 16.23 16.19
CA SER A 74 -14.93 15.16 16.44
C SER A 74 -14.40 13.78 16.00
N LYS A 75 -13.74 13.71 14.85
CA LYS A 75 -13.16 12.46 14.32
C LYS A 75 -11.94 12.01 15.13
N ILE A 76 -11.12 12.96 15.57
CA ILE A 76 -9.93 12.68 16.41
C ILE A 76 -10.36 12.05 17.74
N LYS A 77 -11.43 12.57 18.36
CA LYS A 77 -11.96 12.01 19.61
C LYS A 77 -12.50 10.58 19.42
N GLU A 78 -13.23 10.32 18.34
CA GLU A 78 -13.74 8.98 18.02
C GLU A 78 -12.58 7.98 17.80
N ASP A 79 -11.58 8.34 17.01
CA ASP A 79 -10.43 7.48 16.72
C ASP A 79 -9.59 7.17 17.97
N ILE A 80 -9.37 8.16 18.84
CA ILE A 80 -8.66 7.96 20.12
C ILE A 80 -9.44 7.01 21.03
N ILE A 81 -10.77 7.13 21.09
CA ILE A 81 -11.62 6.23 21.87
C ILE A 81 -11.49 4.79 21.34
N VAL A 82 -11.59 4.59 20.02
CA VAL A 82 -11.47 3.27 19.40
C VAL A 82 -10.10 2.64 19.66
N ILE A 83 -9.01 3.41 19.49
CA ILE A 83 -7.65 2.92 19.78
C ILE A 83 -7.50 2.53 21.25
N SER A 84 -8.05 3.34 22.17
CA SER A 84 -8.00 3.02 23.61
C SER A 84 -8.76 1.73 23.94
N GLN A 85 -9.92 1.50 23.32
CA GLN A 85 -10.72 0.29 23.51
C GLN A 85 -10.01 -0.94 22.97
N ILE A 86 -9.41 -0.85 21.78
CA ILE A 86 -8.61 -1.93 21.20
C ILE A 86 -7.44 -2.26 22.12
N LYS A 87 -6.71 -1.25 22.62
CA LYS A 87 -5.60 -1.46 23.54
C LYS A 87 -6.05 -2.21 24.80
N SER A 88 -7.11 -1.73 25.46
CA SER A 88 -7.64 -2.38 26.67
C SER A 88 -8.11 -3.81 26.41
N ALA A 89 -8.67 -4.10 25.23
CA ALA A 89 -9.08 -5.46 24.85
C ALA A 89 -7.90 -6.40 24.59
N LEU A 90 -6.72 -5.88 24.22
CA LEU A 90 -5.52 -6.65 23.90
C LEU A 90 -4.60 -6.88 25.11
N GLU A 91 -4.71 -6.08 26.18
CA GLU A 91 -3.91 -6.25 27.41
C GLU A 91 -3.97 -7.68 28.01
N PRO A 92 -5.13 -8.34 28.11
CA PRO A 92 -5.19 -9.73 28.60
C PRO A 92 -4.43 -10.71 27.70
N LEU A 93 -4.41 -10.48 26.38
CA LEU A 93 -3.72 -11.35 25.42
C LEU A 93 -2.20 -11.22 25.56
N GLU A 94 -1.71 -10.03 25.89
CA GLU A 94 -0.28 -9.79 26.15
C GLU A 94 0.18 -10.57 27.39
N ILE A 95 -0.61 -10.58 28.46
CA ILE A 95 -0.35 -11.37 29.68
C ILE A 95 -0.31 -12.87 29.35
N VAL A 96 -1.29 -13.38 28.60
CA VAL A 96 -1.33 -14.79 28.19
C VAL A 96 -0.10 -15.16 27.36
N THR A 97 0.31 -14.29 26.44
CA THR A 97 1.49 -14.50 25.60
C THR A 97 2.76 -14.57 26.45
N GLN A 98 2.91 -13.71 27.45
CA GLN A 98 4.05 -13.74 28.37
C GLN A 98 4.09 -15.04 29.19
N LEU A 99 2.94 -15.48 29.72
CA LEU A 99 2.83 -16.73 30.47
C LEU A 99 3.20 -17.94 29.62
N LEU A 100 2.66 -18.04 28.40
CA LEU A 100 2.98 -19.12 27.46
C LEU A 100 4.46 -19.11 27.06
N SER A 101 5.04 -17.93 26.83
CA SER A 101 6.46 -17.80 26.52
C SER A 101 7.34 -18.28 27.67
N THR A 102 6.92 -18.01 28.92
CA THR A 102 7.62 -18.44 30.13
C THR A 102 7.52 -19.94 30.31
N ALA A 103 6.31 -20.51 30.17
CA ALA A 103 6.10 -21.95 30.23
C ALA A 103 6.93 -22.70 29.18
N LYS A 104 6.96 -22.19 27.93
CA LYS A 104 7.79 -22.75 26.86
C LYS A 104 9.28 -22.74 27.21
N LYS A 105 9.80 -21.64 27.76
CA LYS A 105 11.19 -21.53 28.20
C LYS A 105 11.50 -22.56 29.31
N SER A 106 10.63 -22.68 30.30
CA SER A 106 10.79 -23.64 31.39
C SER A 106 10.82 -25.09 30.89
N VAL A 107 9.91 -25.44 29.97
CA VAL A 107 9.89 -26.77 29.35
C VAL A 107 11.19 -27.04 28.56
N ASN A 108 11.64 -26.08 27.75
CA ASN A 108 12.89 -26.21 27.00
C ASN A 108 14.10 -26.40 27.92
N LEU A 109 14.15 -25.73 29.07
CA LEU A 109 15.22 -25.92 30.06
C LEU A 109 15.21 -27.34 30.62
N VAL A 110 14.04 -27.89 30.98
CA VAL A 110 13.93 -29.26 31.49
C VAL A 110 14.44 -30.28 30.46
N PHE A 111 14.10 -30.09 29.18
CA PHE A 111 14.59 -30.94 28.10
C PHE A 111 16.09 -30.81 27.79
N GLN A 112 16.80 -29.81 28.32
CA GLN A 112 18.27 -29.72 28.18
C GLN A 112 19.03 -30.59 29.19
N PHE A 113 18.37 -31.08 30.24
CA PHE A 113 18.98 -31.88 31.31
C PHE A 113 18.56 -33.36 31.28
N ILE A 114 17.87 -33.80 30.22
CA ILE A 114 17.49 -35.18 29.93
C ILE A 114 18.12 -35.57 28.59
#